data_AF-A0A7C7C264-F1
#
_entry.id   AF-A0A7C7C264-F1
#
_cell.length_a   1.000
_cell.length_b   1.000
_cell.length_c   1.000
_cell.angle_alpha   90.00
_cell.angle_beta   90.00
_cell.angle_gamma   90.00
#
_symmetry.space_group_name_H-M   'P 1'
#
loop_
_entity.id
_entity.type
_entity.pdbx_description
1 polymer ?
#
loop_
_entity_poly.entity_id
_entity_poly.type
_entity_poly.pdbx_seq_one_letter_code
_entity_poly.pdbx_strand_id
1 'polypeptide(L)' 'NANHLKSVVSGWVYGEAQIVHRGRKLHVWSIDLKNEDGEIICTSRLTVMIIKA' A
#
# COMPACT_ATOMS: atom_id res chain seq x y z
N ASN A 1 3.05 -4.07 7.00
CA ASN A 1 4.51 -4.11 6.83
C ASN A 1 4.85 -3.42 5.52
N ALA A 2 6.10 -3.00 5.32
CA ALA A 2 6.52 -2.34 4.09
C ALA A 2 7.97 -2.69 3.78
N ASN A 3 8.29 -2.75 2.49
CA ASN A 3 9.64 -2.97 1.98
C ASN A 3 10.01 -1.79 1.07
N HIS A 4 10.96 -0.99 1.52
CA HIS A 4 11.51 0.14 0.75
C HIS A 4 12.53 -0.39 -0.26
N LEU A 5 12.25 -0.21 -1.55
CA LEU A 5 13.07 -0.73 -2.64
C LEU A 5 13.96 0.35 -3.25
N LYS A 6 13.45 1.59 -3.33
CA LYS A 6 14.16 2.74 -3.91
C LYS A 6 13.83 4.03 -3.15
N SER A 7 14.79 4.94 -3.06
CA SER A 7 14.60 6.27 -2.48
C SER A 7 13.97 7.24 -3.48
N VAL A 8 13.08 8.10 -3.00
CA VAL A 8 12.55 9.27 -3.75
C VAL A 8 12.89 10.52 -2.94
N VAL A 9 13.60 11.45 -3.55
CA VAL A 9 14.14 12.65 -2.87
C VAL A 9 13.40 13.95 -3.23
N SER A 10 12.57 13.90 -4.27
CA SER A 10 11.76 15.02 -4.78
C SER A 10 10.60 14.48 -5.62
N GLY A 11 9.61 15.34 -5.90
CA GLY A 11 8.44 14.95 -6.69
C GLY A 11 7.39 14.21 -5.87
N TRP A 12 6.54 13.43 -6.56
CA TRP A 12 5.40 12.74 -5.95
C TRP A 12 5.59 11.24 -5.84
N VAL A 13 4.90 10.67 -4.85
CA VAL A 13 4.73 9.23 -4.67
C VAL A 13 3.23 8.92 -4.71
N TYR A 14 2.86 7.97 -5.55
CA TYR A 14 1.48 7.52 -5.74
C TYR A 14 1.31 6.13 -5.17
N GLY A 15 0.28 5.95 -4.35
CA GLY A 15 -0.08 4.65 -3.78
C GLY A 15 -1.36 4.09 -4.36
N GLU A 16 -1.32 2.85 -4.82
CA GLU A 16 -2.52 2.10 -5.22
C GLU A 16 -2.78 0.97 -4.21
N ALA A 17 -3.93 1.02 -3.54
CA ALA A 17 -4.34 0.01 -2.59
C ALA A 17 -5.36 -0.95 -3.20
N GLN A 18 -5.00 -2.23 -3.28
CA GLN A 18 -5.86 -3.29 -3.78
C GLN A 18 -6.23 -4.25 -2.67
N ILE A 19 -7.52 -4.55 -2.55
CA ILE A 19 -8.01 -5.46 -1.50
C ILE A 19 -7.64 -6.90 -1.87
N VAL A 20 -6.86 -7.55 -1.00
CA VAL A 20 -6.46 -8.95 -1.15
C VAL A 20 -7.46 -9.87 -0.46
N HIS A 21 -7.95 -9.46 0.70
CA HIS A 21 -8.97 -10.20 1.45
C HIS A 21 -9.97 -9.24 2.08
N ARG A 22 -11.26 -9.46 1.82
CA ARG A 22 -12.37 -8.66 2.37
C ARG A 22 -13.19 -9.47 3.37
N GLY A 23 -12.62 -9.71 4.54
CA GLY A 23 -13.31 -10.41 5.63
C GLY A 23 -14.24 -9.49 6.42
N ARG A 24 -15.26 -10.05 7.08
CA ARG A 24 -16.24 -9.27 7.87
C ARG A 24 -15.63 -8.49 9.04
N LYS A 25 -14.51 -8.96 9.60
CA LYS A 25 -13.81 -8.35 10.74
C LYS A 25 -12.43 -7.81 10.41
N LEU A 26 -11.87 -8.21 9.26
CA LEU A 26 -10.48 -7.93 8.91
C LEU A 26 -10.34 -7.84 7.40
N HIS A 27 -9.72 -6.76 6.92
CA HIS A 27 -9.28 -6.66 5.54
C HIS A 27 -7.76 -6.74 5.46
N VAL A 28 -7.28 -7.35 4.37
CA VAL A 28 -5.86 -7.33 3.99
C VAL A 28 -5.75 -6.63 2.64
N TRP A 29 -4.81 -5.69 2.55
CA TRP A 29 -4.56 -4.88 1.37
C TRP A 29 -3.13 -5.05 0.90
N SER A 30 -2.95 -5.15 -0.41
CA SER A 30 -1.67 -4.93 -1.08
C SER A 30 -1.61 -3.46 -1.49
N ILE A 31 -0.50 -2.80 -1.21
CA ILE A 31 -0.31 -1.39 -1.53
C ILE A 31 1.03 -1.25 -2.23
N ASP A 32 0.99 -0.89 -3.50
CA ASP A 32 2.20 -0.56 -4.26
C ASP A 32 2.33 0.94 -4.37
N LEU A 33 3.54 1.43 -4.10
CA LEU A 33 3.92 2.82 -4.19
C LEU A 33 4.83 3.00 -5.40
N LYS A 34 4.49 3.95 -6.25
CA LYS A 34 5.25 4.30 -7.46
C LYS A 34 5.64 5.78 -7.46
N ASN A 35 6.76 6.13 -8.09
CA ASN A 35 7.11 7.53 -8.37
C ASN A 35 6.38 8.05 -9.63
N GLU A 36 6.66 9.29 -10.03
CA GLU A 36 6.10 9.92 -11.24
C GLU A 36 6.44 9.18 -12.53
N ASP A 37 7.59 8.50 -12.59
CA ASP A 37 8.01 7.68 -13.73
C ASP A 37 7.32 6.30 -13.75
N GLY A 38 6.48 5.99 -12.76
CA GLY A 38 5.75 4.73 -12.65
C GLY A 38 6.56 3.56 -12.10
N GLU A 39 7.79 3.80 -11.63
CA GLU A 39 8.65 2.78 -11.03
C GLU A 39 8.16 2.42 -9.62
N ILE A 40 8.12 1.13 -9.28
CA ILE A 40 7.79 0.71 -7.91
C ILE A 40 8.93 1.07 -6.96
N ILE A 41 8.64 1.87 -5.94
CA ILE A 41 9.62 2.31 -4.93
C ILE A 41 9.43 1.61 -3.59
N CYS A 42 8.22 1.13 -3.31
CA CYS A 42 7.89 0.43 -2.09
C CYS A 42 6.66 -0.45 -2.32
N THR A 43 6.66 -1.63 -1.71
CA THR A 43 5.46 -2.47 -1.61
C THR A 43 5.13 -2.69 -0.13
N SER A 44 3.85 -2.69 0.19
CA SER A 44 3.35 -2.72 1.56
C SER A 44 2.13 -3.61 1.66
N ARG A 45 1.98 -4.26 2.82
CA ARG A 45 0.77 -4.99 3.19
C ARG A 45 0.16 -4.37 4.43
N LEU A 46 -1.09 -3.94 4.31
CA LEU A 46 -1.86 -3.37 5.39
C LEU A 46 -2.96 -4.34 5.82
N THR A 47 -3.03 -4.59 7.12
CA THR A 47 -4.12 -5.33 7.74
C THR A 47 -4.92 -4.37 8.61
N VAL A 48 -6.22 -4.24 8.35
CA VAL A 48 -7.11 -3.37 9.14
C VAL A 48 -8.22 -4.19 9.78
N MET A 49 -8.57 -3.85 11.01
CA MET A 49 -9.78 -4.38 11.65
C MET A 49 -11.01 -3.54 11.26
N ILE A 50 -12.12 -4.23 11.02
CA ILE A 50 -13.41 -3.61 10.76
C ILE A 50 -14.22 -3.66 12.05
N ILE A 51 -14.42 -2.49 12.65
CA ILE A 51 -15.17 -2.32 13.89
C ILE A 51 -16.51 -1.68 13.53
N LYS A 52 -17.60 -2.18 14.11
CA LYS A 52 -18.92 -1.56 13.94
C LYS A 52 -18.94 -0.23 14.69
N ALA A 53 -19.55 0.78 14.08
CA ALA A 53 -19.85 2.04 14.76
C ALA A 53 -20.86 1.83 15.90
#